data_AF-A0A7S3FER6-F1
#
_entry.id   AF-A0A7S3FER6-F1
#
_cell.length_a   1.000
_cell.length_b   1.000
_cell.length_c   1.000
_cell.angle_alpha   90.00
_cell.angle_beta   90.00
_cell.angle_gamma   90.00
#
_symmetry.space_group_name_H-M   'P 1'
#
loop_
_entity.id
_entity.type
_entity.pdbx_description
1 polymer ?
#
loop_
_entity_poly.entity_id
_entity_poly.type
_entity_poly.pdbx_seq_one_letter_code
_entity_poly.pdbx_strand_id
1 'polypeptide(L)'
;LLVRLDGASHVVYAQEEPAGTRMVIDGRRCLLESEIDRSVFTAPSNGKLARCLVADGARAVEGTPYAEIEVMKMQMPLIASASGTIAWKAAEGQAISVGDELARVDTDDENIESAERTPRFRGGFKLAGSDRAGMLLGGGALSAHRRFVDAHEAAVWLVDGFAPVRSAAEAAEDLLEAMDDAWLPLLTFRDVLGRRGMRLPAEARDYLTRVADDFERELVQSDSAITGDVAATAGAQPELPATQLRAWIEANISGEGDDPDAAAITECLRRFEGGRAGHAHLVIAELIDRWLAIQDAFASGPLTDEGARTTLGAWDDCIADVVGAARAHAASERASAMLHALLSSVVLPDPSRHLGRLQRLSGARATQHAALASLARTILERGALAELRSVCARALSDLQLVKVSTSGALSSRQSQEALALLAQGATPAGAQMLDARDINTGLLGLLARDAPVEEALPALFCHASPALRARAIKAYVARVYG
;
A
#
# COMPACT_ATOMS: atom_id res chain seq x y z
N LEU A 1 27.22 -11.09 1.47
CA LEU A 1 25.95 -10.66 0.85
C LEU A 1 25.53 -11.70 -0.18
N LEU A 2 24.24 -11.97 -0.33
CA LEU A 2 23.70 -12.76 -1.43
C LEU A 2 22.85 -11.81 -2.28
N VAL A 3 23.31 -11.51 -3.49
CA VAL A 3 22.67 -10.54 -4.39
C VAL A 3 22.01 -11.30 -5.53
N ARG A 4 20.71 -11.06 -5.77
CA ARG A 4 20.00 -11.64 -6.91
C ARG A 4 19.90 -10.60 -8.03
N LEU A 5 20.43 -10.93 -9.20
CA LEU A 5 20.42 -10.06 -10.38
C LEU A 5 20.06 -10.91 -11.61
N ASP A 6 19.08 -10.48 -12.41
CA ASP A 6 18.60 -11.19 -13.61
C ASP A 6 18.27 -12.68 -13.38
N GLY A 7 17.68 -13.01 -12.22
CA GLY A 7 17.31 -14.38 -11.86
C GLY A 7 18.48 -15.27 -11.41
N ALA A 8 19.72 -14.78 -11.44
CA ALA A 8 20.89 -15.46 -10.89
C ALA A 8 21.23 -14.93 -9.50
N SER A 9 21.69 -15.83 -8.63
CA SER A 9 22.19 -15.48 -7.30
C SER A 9 23.71 -15.39 -7.33
N HIS A 10 24.23 -14.25 -6.88
CA HIS A 10 25.65 -13.94 -6.83
C HIS A 10 26.10 -13.79 -5.38
N VAL A 11 27.19 -14.47 -5.02
CA VAL A 11 27.77 -14.36 -3.69
C VAL A 11 28.78 -13.22 -3.69
N VAL A 12 28.56 -12.24 -2.82
CA VAL A 12 29.37 -11.03 -2.74
C VAL A 12 29.98 -10.87 -1.36
N TYR A 13 31.30 -10.77 -1.30
CA TYR A 13 32.07 -10.38 -0.13
C TYR A 13 32.63 -8.98 -0.35
N ALA A 14 32.62 -8.13 0.67
CA ALA A 14 33.19 -6.79 0.62
C ALA A 14 34.04 -6.53 1.87
N GLN A 15 35.17 -5.87 1.69
CA GLN A 15 36.08 -5.46 2.74
C GLN A 15 36.61 -4.06 2.44
N GLU A 16 36.56 -3.17 3.43
CA GLU A 16 37.15 -1.84 3.32
C GLU A 16 38.68 -1.91 3.44
N GLU A 17 39.38 -1.26 2.52
CA GLU A 17 40.83 -1.05 2.51
C GLU A 17 41.13 0.45 2.32
N PRO A 18 42.33 0.96 2.65
CA PRO A 18 42.66 2.38 2.49
C PRO A 18 42.53 2.90 1.04
N ALA A 19 42.73 2.03 0.05
CA ALA A 19 42.62 2.36 -1.37
C ALA A 19 41.17 2.31 -1.91
N GLY A 20 40.21 1.84 -1.11
CA GLY A 20 38.81 1.67 -1.52
C GLY A 20 38.17 0.39 -0.99
N THR A 21 37.03 -0.01 -1.54
CA THR A 21 36.32 -1.23 -1.12
C THR A 21 36.71 -2.41 -2.00
N ARG A 22 37.42 -3.39 -1.42
CA ARG A 22 37.73 -4.66 -2.10
C ARG A 22 36.51 -5.56 -2.09
N MET A 23 36.04 -5.96 -3.26
CA MET A 23 34.90 -6.87 -3.42
C MET A 23 35.32 -8.19 -4.07
N VAL A 24 34.63 -9.27 -3.70
CA VAL A 24 34.73 -10.57 -4.35
C VAL A 24 33.33 -11.02 -4.74
N ILE A 25 33.06 -11.08 -6.05
CA ILE A 25 31.78 -11.46 -6.64
C ILE A 25 31.98 -12.81 -7.35
N ASP A 26 31.32 -13.87 -6.88
CA ASP A 26 31.45 -15.24 -7.41
C ASP A 26 32.91 -15.71 -7.56
N GLY A 27 33.74 -15.38 -6.56
CA GLY A 27 35.17 -15.70 -6.55
C GLY A 27 36.05 -14.77 -7.40
N ARG A 28 35.47 -13.81 -8.14
CA ARG A 28 36.21 -12.79 -8.90
C ARG A 28 36.43 -11.56 -8.05
N ARG A 29 37.69 -11.12 -7.96
CA ARG A 29 38.10 -9.95 -7.17
C ARG A 29 37.98 -8.68 -8.00
N CYS A 30 37.41 -7.63 -7.43
CA CYS A 30 37.42 -6.27 -7.95
C CYS A 30 37.70 -5.28 -6.81
N LEU A 31 38.24 -4.12 -7.15
CA LEU A 31 38.46 -3.01 -6.22
C LEU A 31 37.58 -1.85 -6.66
N LEU A 32 36.71 -1.38 -5.76
CA LEU A 32 36.02 -0.11 -5.90
C LEU A 32 36.94 0.98 -5.34
N GLU A 33 37.70 1.60 -6.23
CA GLU A 33 38.65 2.65 -5.86
C GLU A 33 37.91 3.93 -5.45
N SER A 34 38.41 4.60 -4.41
CA SER A 34 37.96 5.95 -4.07
C SER A 34 38.60 6.94 -5.03
N GLU A 35 37.79 7.78 -5.69
CA GLU A 35 38.31 8.84 -6.55
C GLU A 35 39.06 9.87 -5.68
N ILE A 36 40.32 10.13 -6.00
CA ILE A 36 41.14 11.15 -5.35
C ILE A 36 41.44 12.22 -6.39
N ASP A 37 40.77 13.38 -6.29
CA ASP A 37 41.10 14.54 -7.11
C ASP A 37 42.40 15.16 -6.60
N ARG A 38 43.52 14.86 -7.27
CA ARG A 38 44.86 15.36 -6.88
C ARG A 38 45.02 16.88 -7.05
N SER A 39 44.13 17.54 -7.80
CA SER A 39 44.11 19.00 -7.94
C SER A 39 43.54 19.70 -6.69
N VAL A 40 42.92 18.96 -5.77
CA VAL A 40 42.29 19.51 -4.57
C VAL A 40 43.04 19.03 -3.33
N PHE A 41 43.68 19.96 -2.63
CA PHE A 41 44.35 19.67 -1.38
C PHE A 41 43.35 19.79 -0.22
N THR A 42 43.06 18.67 0.44
CA THR A 42 42.07 18.60 1.51
C THR A 42 42.70 18.32 2.87
N ALA A 43 41.99 18.70 3.94
CA ALA A 43 42.43 18.42 5.30
C ALA A 43 42.25 16.93 5.66
N PRO A 44 43.31 16.20 6.06
CA PRO A 44 43.20 14.78 6.41
C PRO A 44 42.67 14.55 7.84
N SER A 45 42.61 15.60 8.66
CA SER A 45 42.28 15.52 10.09
C SER A 45 41.68 16.83 10.59
N ASN A 46 40.80 16.76 11.59
CA ASN A 46 40.23 17.93 12.27
C ASN A 46 41.30 18.70 13.05
N GLY A 47 41.28 20.03 12.98
CA GLY A 47 42.27 20.86 13.68
C GLY A 47 42.21 22.31 13.26
N LYS A 48 43.39 22.92 13.15
CA LYS A 48 43.56 24.31 12.72
C LYS A 48 44.66 24.39 11.67
N LEU A 49 44.44 25.13 10.59
CA LEU A 49 45.51 25.44 9.63
C LEU A 49 46.51 26.37 10.33
N ALA A 50 47.68 25.87 10.67
CA ALA A 50 48.65 26.63 11.47
C ALA A 50 49.42 27.61 10.59
N ARG A 51 49.95 27.13 9.46
CA ARG A 51 50.76 27.92 8.52
C ARG A 51 50.62 27.40 7.08
N CYS A 52 50.71 28.31 6.13
CA CYS A 52 50.88 28.05 4.72
C CYS A 52 52.38 28.16 4.39
N LEU A 53 53.03 27.05 4.02
CA LEU A 53 54.46 27.04 3.70
C LEU A 53 54.73 27.53 2.27
N VAL A 54 53.71 27.47 1.41
CA VAL A 54 53.74 27.95 0.03
C VAL A 54 52.79 29.14 -0.09
N ALA A 55 53.26 30.24 -0.65
CA ALA A 55 52.46 31.44 -0.86
C ALA A 55 51.35 31.22 -1.89
N ASP A 56 50.27 31.99 -1.81
CA ASP A 56 49.21 31.98 -2.81
C ASP A 56 49.73 32.38 -4.20
N GLY A 57 49.36 31.61 -5.22
CA GLY A 57 49.88 31.73 -6.58
C GLY A 57 51.31 31.26 -6.79
N ALA A 58 51.97 30.66 -5.77
CA ALA A 58 53.30 30.07 -5.91
C ALA A 58 53.22 28.59 -6.33
N ARG A 59 54.35 28.06 -6.80
CA ARG A 59 54.44 26.66 -7.24
C ARG A 59 54.60 25.72 -6.05
N ALA A 60 53.63 24.84 -5.85
CA ALA A 60 53.76 23.67 -4.99
C ALA A 60 54.46 22.53 -5.76
N VAL A 61 55.27 21.73 -5.06
CA VAL A 61 56.00 20.59 -5.65
C VAL A 61 55.52 19.31 -4.98
N GLU A 62 55.13 18.32 -5.79
CA GLU A 62 54.70 17.02 -5.31
C GLU A 62 55.71 16.39 -4.35
N GLY A 63 55.22 15.80 -3.25
CA GLY A 63 56.07 15.18 -2.23
C GLY A 63 56.73 16.17 -1.26
N THR A 64 56.52 17.48 -1.42
CA THR A 64 57.04 18.50 -0.51
C THR A 64 55.95 19.06 0.42
N PRO A 65 56.30 19.48 1.65
CA PRO A 65 55.35 20.13 2.54
C PRO A 65 54.84 21.47 1.98
N TYR A 66 53.51 21.65 1.89
CA TYR A 66 52.89 22.90 1.45
C TYR A 66 52.17 23.67 2.58
N ALA A 67 51.80 22.97 3.66
CA ALA A 67 51.11 23.52 4.82
C ALA A 67 51.55 22.85 6.11
N GLU A 68 51.26 23.47 7.25
CA GLU A 68 51.28 22.85 8.56
C GLU A 68 49.91 22.99 9.22
N ILE A 69 49.40 21.89 9.77
CA ILE A 69 48.17 21.89 10.56
C ILE A 69 48.46 21.56 12.02
N GLU A 70 47.67 22.12 12.92
CA GLU A 70 47.71 21.83 14.35
C GLU A 70 46.56 20.87 14.71
N VAL A 71 46.93 19.66 15.13
CA VAL A 71 46.02 18.60 15.55
C VAL A 71 46.43 18.12 16.93
N MET A 72 45.53 18.18 17.90
CA MET A 72 45.84 17.76 19.29
C MET A 72 47.12 18.43 19.85
N LYS A 73 47.33 19.73 19.56
CA LYS A 73 48.53 20.52 19.92
C LYS A 73 49.84 20.07 19.25
N MET A 74 49.76 19.18 18.27
CA MET A 74 50.90 18.73 17.47
C MET A 74 50.84 19.39 16.09
N GLN A 75 51.98 19.92 15.63
CA GLN A 75 52.12 20.42 14.27
C GLN A 75 52.44 19.25 13.33
N MET A 76 51.66 19.14 12.25
CA MET A 76 51.81 18.09 11.24
C MET A 76 51.93 18.74 9.86
N PRO A 77 53.02 18.48 9.12
CA PRO A 77 53.16 18.99 7.76
C PRO A 77 52.22 18.23 6.81
N LEU A 78 51.54 18.97 5.94
CA LEU A 78 50.78 18.42 4.83
C LEU A 78 51.64 18.40 3.57
N ILE A 79 51.71 17.23 2.94
CA ILE A 79 52.52 16.99 1.74
C ILE A 79 51.67 17.21 0.49
N ALA A 80 52.21 17.94 -0.49
CA ALA A 80 51.53 18.21 -1.74
C ALA A 80 51.38 16.93 -2.57
N SER A 81 50.17 16.65 -3.05
CA SER A 81 49.84 15.47 -3.86
C SER A 81 50.07 15.65 -5.36
N ALA A 82 50.36 16.88 -5.80
CA ALA A 82 50.65 17.22 -7.20
C ALA A 82 51.54 18.48 -7.26
N SER A 83 52.24 18.66 -8.38
CA SER A 83 53.01 19.87 -8.67
C SER A 83 52.18 20.84 -9.50
N GLY A 84 52.21 22.13 -9.16
CA GLY A 84 51.48 23.16 -9.88
C GLY A 84 51.32 24.45 -9.11
N THR A 85 50.52 25.37 -9.63
CA THR A 85 50.28 26.68 -9.00
C THR A 85 49.17 26.57 -7.96
N ILE A 86 49.49 26.85 -6.69
CA ILE A 86 48.52 26.74 -5.59
C ILE A 86 47.64 27.99 -5.49
N ALA A 87 46.35 27.77 -5.28
CA ALA A 87 45.34 28.78 -4.99
C ALA A 87 44.67 28.43 -3.66
N TRP A 88 44.97 29.18 -2.61
CA TRP A 88 44.45 28.94 -1.27
C TRP A 88 42.96 29.24 -1.15
N LYS A 89 42.26 28.39 -0.42
CA LYS A 89 40.84 28.57 -0.03
C LYS A 89 40.68 28.77 1.46
N ALA A 90 41.50 28.10 2.25
CA ALA A 90 41.56 28.27 3.70
C ALA A 90 42.61 29.32 4.09
N ALA A 91 42.31 30.10 5.13
CA ALA A 91 43.25 31.08 5.68
C ALA A 91 44.06 30.51 6.85
N GLU A 92 45.29 30.99 7.04
CA GLU A 92 46.07 30.67 8.23
C GLU A 92 45.29 31.02 9.50
N GLY A 93 45.29 30.09 10.46
CA GLY A 93 44.56 30.21 11.70
C GLY A 93 43.10 29.72 11.65
N GLN A 94 42.57 29.36 10.47
CA GLN A 94 41.22 28.85 10.32
C GLN A 94 41.08 27.45 10.94
N ALA A 95 39.95 27.20 11.62
CA ALA A 95 39.58 25.85 12.06
C ALA A 95 39.17 25.01 10.84
N ILE A 96 39.66 23.77 10.77
CA ILE A 96 39.47 22.87 9.63
C ILE A 96 38.92 21.53 10.11
N SER A 97 38.06 20.93 9.29
CA SER A 97 37.49 19.59 9.49
C SER A 97 38.00 18.62 8.42
N VAL A 98 37.95 17.32 8.68
CA VAL A 98 38.30 16.27 7.72
C VAL A 98 37.52 16.47 6.42
N GLY A 99 38.24 16.56 5.30
CA GLY A 99 37.67 16.76 3.97
C GLY A 99 37.50 18.23 3.56
N ASP A 100 37.78 19.21 4.43
CA ASP A 100 37.74 20.63 4.05
C ASP A 100 38.76 20.92 2.94
N GLU A 101 38.34 21.66 1.92
CA GLU A 101 39.19 22.12 0.82
C GLU A 101 40.12 23.23 1.33
N LEU A 102 41.42 22.95 1.40
CA LEU A 102 42.44 23.89 1.86
C LEU A 102 42.95 24.77 0.72
N ALA A 103 43.22 24.16 -0.42
CA ALA A 103 43.69 24.83 -1.63
C ALA A 103 43.37 24.01 -2.88
N ARG A 104 43.35 24.67 -4.03
CA ARG A 104 43.39 24.02 -5.36
C ARG A 104 44.75 24.22 -5.99
N VAL A 105 45.16 23.29 -6.82
CA VAL A 105 46.39 23.38 -7.60
C VAL A 105 46.02 23.34 -9.08
N ASP A 106 46.46 24.36 -9.81
CA ASP A 106 46.47 24.37 -11.27
C ASP A 106 47.71 23.60 -11.73
N THR A 107 47.48 22.40 -12.22
CA THR A 107 48.54 21.40 -12.45
C THR A 107 49.36 21.76 -13.68
N ASP A 108 50.70 21.71 -13.59
CA ASP A 108 51.57 22.13 -14.71
C ASP A 108 51.41 21.26 -15.97
N ASP A 109 50.89 20.04 -15.82
CA ASP A 109 50.60 19.12 -16.90
C ASP A 109 49.08 19.10 -17.19
N GLU A 110 48.64 19.80 -18.26
CA GLU A 110 47.24 19.74 -18.77
C GLU A 110 46.77 18.29 -19.06
N ASN A 111 47.73 17.38 -19.26
CA ASN A 111 47.48 15.97 -19.52
C ASN A 111 47.17 15.17 -18.24
N ILE A 112 47.63 15.61 -17.05
CA ILE A 112 47.31 14.94 -15.76
C ILE A 112 45.86 15.22 -15.36
N GLU A 113 45.38 16.46 -15.55
CA GLU A 113 43.98 16.83 -15.29
C GLU A 113 42.98 16.04 -16.12
N SER A 114 43.36 15.69 -17.36
CA SER A 114 42.53 14.97 -18.32
C SER A 114 42.71 13.45 -18.29
N ALA A 115 43.89 12.94 -17.92
CA ALA A 115 44.21 11.51 -17.94
C ALA A 115 43.92 10.77 -16.62
N GLU A 116 43.91 11.46 -15.47
CA GLU A 116 43.68 10.81 -14.16
C GLU A 116 42.24 10.95 -13.62
N ARG A 117 41.40 11.79 -14.23
CA ARG A 117 39.96 11.81 -13.92
C ARG A 117 39.29 10.58 -14.52
N THR A 118 38.76 9.73 -13.65
CA THR A 118 38.04 8.53 -14.08
C THR A 118 36.86 8.98 -14.94
N PRO A 119 36.77 8.58 -16.23
CA PRO A 119 35.72 9.04 -17.11
C PRO A 119 34.36 8.58 -16.56
N ARG A 120 33.43 9.53 -16.39
CA ARG A 120 32.10 9.22 -15.89
C ARG A 120 31.44 8.18 -16.77
N PHE A 121 30.95 7.10 -16.16
CA PHE A 121 30.15 6.10 -16.87
C PHE A 121 28.92 6.76 -17.49
N ARG A 122 28.81 6.69 -18.82
CA ARG A 122 27.67 7.21 -19.60
C ARG A 122 26.76 6.10 -20.16
N GLY A 123 27.08 4.84 -19.87
CA GLY A 123 26.25 3.72 -20.30
C GLY A 123 24.96 3.64 -19.49
N GLY A 124 23.98 2.91 -20.02
CA GLY A 124 22.86 2.38 -19.25
C GLY A 124 23.18 0.97 -18.77
N PHE A 125 22.64 0.58 -17.61
CA PHE A 125 22.67 -0.82 -17.18
C PHE A 125 21.66 -1.61 -18.01
N LYS A 126 22.11 -2.62 -18.74
CA LYS A 126 21.24 -3.58 -19.43
C LYS A 126 20.96 -4.73 -18.47
N LEU A 127 19.95 -4.57 -17.62
CA LEU A 127 19.44 -5.68 -16.82
C LEU A 127 18.58 -6.56 -17.74
N ALA A 128 18.95 -7.82 -17.88
CA ALA A 128 18.18 -8.79 -18.65
C ALA A 128 16.76 -9.01 -18.07
N GLY A 129 16.46 -8.51 -16.88
CA GLY A 129 15.12 -8.47 -16.28
C GLY A 129 14.32 -7.18 -16.51
N SER A 130 14.94 -6.05 -16.88
CA SER A 130 14.20 -4.75 -16.98
C SER A 130 13.31 -4.66 -18.23
N ASP A 131 13.71 -5.32 -19.31
CA ASP A 131 12.99 -5.28 -20.61
C ASP A 131 12.34 -6.62 -20.99
N ARG A 132 12.38 -7.64 -20.11
CA ARG A 132 12.24 -9.04 -20.54
C ARG A 132 11.35 -9.95 -19.70
N ALA A 133 10.79 -9.46 -18.60
CA ALA A 133 9.69 -10.17 -17.93
C ALA A 133 8.46 -10.34 -18.85
N GLY A 134 8.30 -9.48 -19.87
CA GLY A 134 7.27 -9.61 -20.90
C GLY A 134 7.67 -10.41 -22.16
N MET A 135 8.93 -10.86 -22.31
CA MET A 135 9.41 -11.43 -23.58
C MET A 135 9.97 -12.85 -23.51
N LEU A 136 10.44 -13.32 -22.34
CA LEU A 136 11.00 -14.69 -22.19
C LEU A 136 10.00 -15.73 -21.68
N LEU A 137 8.85 -15.30 -21.15
CA LEU A 137 7.72 -16.14 -20.77
C LEU A 137 6.51 -15.55 -21.47
N GLY A 138 6.08 -16.16 -22.59
CA GLY A 138 5.22 -15.52 -23.59
C GLY A 138 4.01 -14.75 -23.05
N GLY A 139 3.84 -13.51 -23.50
CA GLY A 139 2.60 -12.73 -23.37
C GLY A 139 2.36 -12.13 -21.98
N GLY A 140 1.68 -10.97 -21.94
CA GLY A 140 1.32 -10.27 -20.70
C GLY A 140 0.63 -11.16 -19.66
N ALA A 141 -0.09 -12.20 -20.09
CA ALA A 141 -0.73 -13.20 -19.26
C ALA A 141 0.24 -14.01 -18.38
N LEU A 142 1.38 -14.51 -18.89
CA LEU A 142 2.32 -15.32 -18.07
C LEU A 142 3.05 -14.50 -16.98
N SER A 143 2.92 -13.17 -17.03
CA SER A 143 3.55 -12.27 -16.07
C SER A 143 2.62 -11.76 -14.98
N ALA A 144 1.31 -12.02 -15.03
CA ALA A 144 0.34 -11.34 -14.15
C ALA A 144 0.61 -11.56 -12.64
N HIS A 145 0.91 -12.80 -12.23
CA HIS A 145 1.33 -13.07 -10.84
C HIS A 145 2.61 -12.31 -10.47
N ARG A 146 3.60 -12.26 -11.38
CA ARG A 146 4.86 -11.54 -11.12
C ARG A 146 4.64 -10.03 -11.02
N ARG A 147 3.81 -9.46 -11.90
CA ARG A 147 3.40 -8.05 -11.86
C ARG A 147 2.72 -7.73 -10.53
N PHE A 148 1.81 -8.59 -10.06
CA PHE A 148 1.17 -8.43 -8.77
C PHE A 148 2.17 -8.49 -7.61
N VAL A 149 3.08 -9.47 -7.60
CA VAL A 149 4.12 -9.57 -6.55
C VAL A 149 4.98 -8.30 -6.51
N ASP A 150 5.42 -7.82 -7.67
CA ASP A 150 6.26 -6.61 -7.76
C ASP A 150 5.50 -5.35 -7.33
N ALA A 151 4.24 -5.19 -7.76
CA ALA A 151 3.39 -4.06 -7.37
C ALA A 151 3.02 -4.11 -5.87
N HIS A 152 2.73 -5.29 -5.33
CA HIS A 152 2.44 -5.50 -3.92
C HIS A 152 3.67 -5.23 -3.04
N GLU A 153 4.85 -5.74 -3.41
CA GLU A 153 6.11 -5.43 -2.71
C GLU A 153 6.39 -3.92 -2.72
N ALA A 154 6.20 -3.26 -3.86
CA ALA A 154 6.35 -1.80 -3.95
C ALA A 154 5.38 -1.05 -3.02
N ALA A 155 4.12 -1.49 -2.94
CA ALA A 155 3.13 -0.91 -2.04
C ALA A 155 3.51 -1.13 -0.57
N VAL A 156 3.97 -2.32 -0.19
CA VAL A 156 4.45 -2.61 1.18
C VAL A 156 5.67 -1.76 1.53
N TRP A 157 6.65 -1.63 0.62
CA TRP A 157 7.83 -0.79 0.83
C TRP A 157 7.47 0.68 1.03
N LEU A 158 6.45 1.16 0.29
CA LEU A 158 5.97 2.52 0.41
C LEU A 158 5.28 2.75 1.76
N VAL A 159 4.49 1.77 2.26
CA VAL A 159 3.92 1.80 3.62
C VAL A 159 5.01 1.75 4.70
N ASP A 160 6.08 0.99 4.47
CA ASP A 160 7.25 0.88 5.37
C ASP A 160 8.22 2.07 5.29
N GLY A 161 7.89 3.07 4.48
CA GLY A 161 8.61 4.34 4.36
C GLY A 161 9.88 4.30 3.53
N PHE A 162 10.12 3.23 2.77
CA PHE A 162 11.21 3.21 1.80
C PHE A 162 10.95 4.21 0.67
N ALA A 163 12.01 4.79 0.13
CA ALA A 163 11.92 5.69 -1.02
C ALA A 163 11.42 4.89 -2.23
N PRO A 164 10.26 5.22 -2.80
CA PRO A 164 9.73 4.45 -3.90
C PRO A 164 10.49 4.79 -5.18
N VAL A 165 10.63 3.79 -6.06
CA VAL A 165 11.18 3.98 -7.40
C VAL A 165 10.18 4.74 -8.30
N ARG A 166 8.88 4.59 -8.01
CA ARG A 166 7.74 5.19 -8.71
C ARG A 166 6.97 6.14 -7.79
N SER A 167 6.08 6.96 -8.32
CA SER A 167 5.22 7.81 -7.48
C SER A 167 4.21 6.96 -6.69
N ALA A 168 3.63 7.52 -5.62
CA ALA A 168 2.60 6.85 -4.84
C ALA A 168 1.30 6.58 -5.64
N ALA A 169 1.01 7.42 -6.64
CA ALA A 169 -0.13 7.25 -7.53
C ALA A 169 0.10 6.10 -8.52
N GLU A 170 1.27 6.08 -9.17
CA GLU A 170 1.67 5.00 -10.08
C GLU A 170 1.69 3.65 -9.35
N ALA A 171 2.24 3.60 -8.13
CA ALA A 171 2.25 2.37 -7.34
C ALA A 171 0.84 1.85 -7.00
N ALA A 172 -0.12 2.77 -6.77
CA ALA A 172 -1.52 2.38 -6.56
C ALA A 172 -2.16 1.87 -7.87
N GLU A 173 -1.91 2.54 -8.99
CA GLU A 173 -2.41 2.12 -10.31
C GLU A 173 -1.86 0.76 -10.73
N ASP A 174 -0.55 0.54 -10.60
CA ASP A 174 0.12 -0.74 -10.88
C ASP A 174 -0.51 -1.88 -10.05
N LEU A 175 -0.78 -1.63 -8.77
CA LEU A 175 -1.39 -2.63 -7.89
C LEU A 175 -2.84 -2.90 -8.26
N LEU A 176 -3.62 -1.87 -8.59
CA LEU A 176 -5.02 -2.01 -9.02
C LEU A 176 -5.12 -2.79 -10.33
N GLU A 177 -4.30 -2.47 -11.32
CA GLU A 177 -4.25 -3.18 -12.60
C GLU A 177 -3.84 -4.64 -12.40
N ALA A 178 -2.83 -4.90 -11.55
CA ALA A 178 -2.39 -6.25 -11.28
C ALA A 178 -3.45 -7.10 -10.53
N MET A 179 -4.22 -6.50 -9.62
CA MET A 179 -5.30 -7.20 -8.89
C MET A 179 -6.53 -7.45 -9.77
N ASP A 180 -6.76 -6.63 -10.80
CA ASP A 180 -7.86 -6.79 -11.76
C ASP A 180 -7.53 -7.79 -12.88
N ASP A 181 -6.30 -8.32 -12.97
CA ASP A 181 -5.97 -9.32 -14.00
C ASP A 181 -6.70 -10.66 -13.75
N ALA A 182 -7.41 -11.16 -14.77
CA ALA A 182 -8.15 -12.42 -14.71
C ALA A 182 -7.23 -13.65 -14.50
N TRP A 183 -5.97 -13.57 -14.93
CA TRP A 183 -4.99 -14.66 -14.80
C TRP A 183 -4.35 -14.74 -13.41
N LEU A 184 -4.46 -13.70 -12.59
CA LEU A 184 -3.80 -13.63 -11.28
C LEU A 184 -4.12 -14.83 -10.36
N PRO A 185 -5.40 -15.25 -10.17
CA PRO A 185 -5.73 -16.36 -9.27
C PRO A 185 -5.10 -17.68 -9.72
N LEU A 186 -5.17 -17.99 -11.02
CA LEU A 186 -4.62 -19.21 -11.59
C LEU A 186 -3.10 -19.26 -11.42
N LEU A 187 -2.40 -18.18 -11.77
CA LEU A 187 -0.94 -18.15 -11.73
C LEU A 187 -0.40 -18.16 -10.30
N THR A 188 -1.09 -17.48 -9.38
CA THR A 188 -0.76 -17.54 -7.95
C THR A 188 -0.94 -18.96 -7.42
N PHE A 189 -2.05 -19.61 -7.77
CA PHE A 189 -2.31 -21.00 -7.40
C PHE A 189 -1.27 -21.97 -7.99
N ARG A 190 -0.92 -21.82 -9.28
CA ARG A 190 0.10 -22.64 -9.96
C ARG A 190 1.49 -22.46 -9.37
N ASP A 191 1.86 -21.24 -8.99
CA ASP A 191 3.16 -20.98 -8.37
C ASP A 191 3.27 -21.64 -6.98
N VAL A 192 2.23 -21.56 -6.15
CA VAL A 192 2.19 -22.26 -4.86
C VAL A 192 2.17 -23.78 -5.07
N LEU A 193 1.37 -24.28 -6.00
CA LEU A 193 1.28 -25.70 -6.34
C LEU A 193 2.61 -26.23 -6.91
N GLY A 194 3.33 -25.46 -7.72
CA GLY A 194 4.65 -25.85 -8.25
C GLY A 194 5.71 -25.95 -7.16
N ARG A 195 5.66 -25.06 -6.15
CA ARG A 195 6.61 -25.04 -5.02
C ARG A 195 6.31 -26.10 -3.96
N ARG A 196 5.04 -26.41 -3.71
CA ARG A 196 4.58 -27.26 -2.58
C ARG A 196 3.96 -28.59 -3.01
N GLY A 197 3.40 -28.65 -4.21
CA GLY A 197 2.59 -29.78 -4.68
C GLY A 197 3.35 -31.08 -4.92
N MET A 198 4.68 -31.05 -5.08
CA MET A 198 5.48 -32.27 -5.18
C MET A 198 5.55 -33.10 -3.89
N ARG A 199 5.14 -32.51 -2.76
CA ARG A 199 5.12 -33.16 -1.44
C ARG A 199 3.75 -33.73 -1.08
N LEU A 200 2.72 -33.42 -1.87
CA LEU A 200 1.37 -33.96 -1.73
C LEU A 200 1.27 -35.38 -2.31
N PRO A 201 0.26 -36.18 -1.88
CA PRO A 201 -0.10 -37.41 -2.55
C PRO A 201 -0.33 -37.20 -4.06
N ALA A 202 0.14 -38.14 -4.89
CA ALA A 202 0.08 -38.01 -6.35
C ALA A 202 -1.34 -37.78 -6.87
N GLU A 203 -2.33 -38.49 -6.32
CA GLU A 203 -3.75 -38.33 -6.68
C GLU A 203 -4.26 -36.90 -6.42
N ALA A 204 -3.86 -36.30 -5.30
CA ALA A 204 -4.26 -34.96 -4.94
C ALA A 204 -3.59 -33.90 -5.83
N ARG A 205 -2.28 -34.05 -6.07
CA ARG A 205 -1.56 -33.17 -7.01
C ARG A 205 -2.20 -33.24 -8.40
N ASP A 206 -2.46 -34.43 -8.91
CA ASP A 206 -2.99 -34.62 -10.26
C ASP A 206 -4.42 -34.06 -10.40
N TYR A 207 -5.25 -34.17 -9.35
CA TYR A 207 -6.55 -33.51 -9.29
C TYR A 207 -6.42 -31.98 -9.32
N LEU A 208 -5.57 -31.40 -8.46
CA LEU A 208 -5.38 -29.94 -8.39
C LEU A 208 -4.80 -29.38 -9.70
N THR A 209 -3.86 -30.09 -10.33
CA THR A 209 -3.34 -29.74 -11.65
C THR A 209 -4.43 -29.80 -12.72
N ARG A 210 -5.27 -30.84 -12.72
CA ARG A 210 -6.40 -30.93 -13.66
C ARG A 210 -7.36 -29.75 -13.51
N VAL A 211 -7.75 -29.38 -12.30
CA VAL A 211 -8.64 -28.22 -12.08
C VAL A 211 -7.99 -26.92 -12.53
N ALA A 212 -6.68 -26.74 -12.31
CA ALA A 212 -5.95 -25.58 -12.82
C ALA A 212 -5.95 -25.52 -14.37
N ASP A 213 -5.77 -26.67 -15.02
CA ASP A 213 -5.78 -26.76 -16.48
C ASP A 213 -7.18 -26.57 -17.08
N ASP A 214 -8.22 -27.05 -16.39
CA ASP A 214 -9.61 -26.82 -16.78
C ASP A 214 -9.94 -25.32 -16.71
N PHE A 215 -9.54 -24.65 -15.61
CA PHE A 215 -9.72 -23.21 -15.43
C PHE A 215 -8.90 -22.38 -16.44
N GLU A 216 -7.69 -22.81 -16.79
CA GLU A 216 -6.91 -22.19 -17.86
C GLU A 216 -7.65 -22.23 -19.20
N ARG A 217 -8.29 -23.37 -19.54
CA ARG A 217 -9.07 -23.47 -20.78
C ARG A 217 -10.28 -22.54 -20.78
N GLU A 218 -10.95 -22.37 -19.65
CA GLU A 218 -12.04 -21.40 -19.50
C GLU A 218 -11.55 -19.95 -19.68
N LEU A 219 -10.40 -19.60 -19.09
CA LEU A 219 -9.77 -18.28 -19.26
C LEU A 219 -9.43 -18.00 -20.73
N VAL A 220 -8.75 -18.94 -21.41
CA VAL A 220 -8.40 -18.80 -22.83
C VAL A 220 -9.64 -18.64 -23.71
N GLN A 221 -10.71 -19.39 -23.43
CA GLN A 221 -11.98 -19.25 -24.15
C GLN A 221 -12.60 -17.86 -23.94
N SER A 222 -12.59 -17.35 -22.71
CA SER A 222 -13.11 -16.01 -22.40
C SER A 222 -12.31 -14.89 -23.08
N ASP A 223 -10.98 -15.02 -23.17
CA ASP A 223 -10.09 -14.04 -23.79
C ASP A 223 -10.26 -14.00 -25.33
N SER A 224 -10.46 -15.19 -25.94
CA SER A 224 -10.77 -15.31 -27.37
C SER A 224 -12.15 -14.76 -27.76
N ALA A 225 -13.11 -14.76 -26.84
CA ALA A 225 -14.45 -14.21 -27.08
C ALA A 225 -14.47 -12.67 -27.09
N ILE A 226 -13.54 -12.02 -26.38
CA ILE A 226 -13.43 -10.55 -26.30
C ILE A 226 -12.86 -9.95 -27.61
N THR A 227 -12.11 -10.73 -28.40
CA THR A 227 -11.50 -10.29 -29.67
C THR A 227 -12.36 -10.54 -30.92
N GLY A 228 -13.50 -11.24 -30.77
CA GLY A 228 -14.49 -11.43 -31.84
C GLY A 228 -15.58 -10.36 -31.82
N ASP A 229 -16.00 -9.90 -33.01
CA ASP A 229 -16.87 -8.75 -33.31
C ASP A 229 -18.35 -8.89 -32.84
N VAL A 230 -18.61 -9.58 -31.72
CA VAL A 230 -19.96 -9.82 -31.19
C VAL A 230 -20.08 -9.19 -29.81
N ALA A 231 -20.94 -8.17 -29.71
CA ALA A 231 -21.27 -7.45 -28.50
C ALA A 231 -21.33 -8.34 -27.26
N ALA A 232 -20.47 -8.01 -26.28
CA ALA A 232 -20.39 -8.63 -24.97
C ALA A 232 -21.78 -8.79 -24.35
N THR A 233 -22.34 -10.00 -24.41
CA THR A 233 -23.31 -10.41 -23.41
C THR A 233 -22.53 -10.44 -22.10
N ALA A 234 -23.09 -9.85 -21.03
CA ALA A 234 -22.50 -9.78 -19.70
C ALA A 234 -22.38 -11.19 -19.08
N GLY A 235 -21.51 -12.03 -19.65
CA GLY A 235 -21.09 -13.30 -19.08
C GLY A 235 -20.22 -13.03 -17.86
N ALA A 236 -20.51 -13.71 -16.77
CA ALA A 236 -19.68 -13.68 -15.57
C ALA A 236 -18.24 -14.04 -15.97
N GLN A 237 -17.28 -13.19 -15.58
CA GLN A 237 -15.87 -13.49 -15.75
C GLN A 237 -15.54 -14.81 -15.02
N PRO A 238 -14.70 -15.68 -15.58
CA PRO A 238 -14.36 -16.94 -14.94
C PRO A 238 -13.67 -16.68 -13.60
N GLU A 239 -14.14 -17.32 -12.54
CA GLU A 239 -13.57 -17.23 -11.19
C GLU A 239 -13.04 -18.58 -10.74
N LEU A 240 -11.89 -18.56 -10.06
CA LEU A 240 -11.28 -19.77 -9.51
C LEU A 240 -12.25 -20.39 -8.48
N PRO A 241 -12.56 -21.70 -8.55
CA PRO A 241 -13.46 -22.37 -7.61
C PRO A 241 -12.79 -22.62 -6.24
N ALA A 242 -12.32 -21.55 -5.60
CA ALA A 242 -11.45 -21.59 -4.43
C ALA A 242 -12.12 -22.26 -3.21
N THR A 243 -13.39 -21.97 -2.95
CA THR A 243 -14.15 -22.57 -1.83
C THR A 243 -14.33 -24.08 -2.01
N GLN A 244 -14.60 -24.53 -3.23
CA GLN A 244 -14.78 -25.95 -3.54
C GLN A 244 -13.45 -26.70 -3.43
N LEU A 245 -12.37 -26.10 -3.96
CA LEU A 245 -11.02 -26.66 -3.87
C LEU A 245 -10.53 -26.76 -2.43
N ARG A 246 -10.78 -25.74 -1.59
CA ARG A 246 -10.43 -25.78 -0.17
C ARG A 246 -11.17 -26.90 0.56
N ALA A 247 -12.50 -26.97 0.39
CA ALA A 247 -13.31 -28.02 1.02
C ALA A 247 -12.87 -29.42 0.56
N TRP A 248 -12.45 -29.56 -0.70
CA TRP A 248 -11.90 -30.80 -1.21
C TRP A 248 -10.55 -31.16 -0.57
N ILE A 249 -9.62 -30.20 -0.41
CA ILE A 249 -8.33 -30.42 0.27
C ILE A 249 -8.54 -30.84 1.71
N GLU A 250 -9.44 -30.16 2.43
CA GLU A 250 -9.78 -30.49 3.83
C GLU A 250 -10.37 -31.91 3.97
N ALA A 251 -11.13 -32.37 2.98
CA ALA A 251 -11.73 -33.70 3.02
C ALA A 251 -10.79 -34.84 2.57
N ASN A 252 -9.80 -34.56 1.72
CA ASN A 252 -8.99 -35.59 1.04
C ASN A 252 -7.51 -35.59 1.45
N ILE A 253 -7.00 -34.51 2.02
CA ILE A 253 -5.58 -34.34 2.38
C ILE A 253 -5.42 -34.16 3.89
N SER A 254 -6.33 -33.43 4.55
CA SER A 254 -6.27 -33.20 6.00
C SER A 254 -6.72 -34.46 6.78
N GLY A 255 -5.77 -35.33 7.11
CA GLY A 255 -5.93 -36.43 8.09
C GLY A 255 -5.73 -35.95 9.54
N GLU A 256 -5.39 -36.87 10.48
CA GLU A 256 -5.17 -36.60 11.93
C GLU A 256 -4.05 -35.58 12.27
N GLY A 257 -3.43 -34.94 11.28
CA GLY A 257 -2.51 -33.82 11.47
C GLY A 257 -2.54 -32.87 10.28
N ASP A 258 -2.44 -31.56 10.54
CA ASP A 258 -2.35 -30.54 9.51
C ASP A 258 -1.05 -30.70 8.70
N ASP A 259 -1.16 -31.10 7.43
CA ASP A 259 -0.05 -31.10 6.50
C ASP A 259 0.34 -29.65 6.15
N PRO A 260 1.58 -29.21 6.42
CA PRO A 260 2.00 -27.83 6.19
C PRO A 260 2.02 -27.42 4.71
N ASP A 261 2.22 -28.37 3.79
CA ASP A 261 2.18 -28.09 2.35
C ASP A 261 0.73 -27.95 1.86
N ALA A 262 -0.19 -28.74 2.42
CA ALA A 262 -1.63 -28.57 2.20
C ALA A 262 -2.15 -27.25 2.78
N ALA A 263 -1.67 -26.84 3.96
CA ALA A 263 -2.04 -25.57 4.60
C ALA A 263 -1.58 -24.33 3.79
N ALA A 264 -0.45 -24.41 3.09
CA ALA A 264 0.00 -23.33 2.21
C ALA A 264 -0.92 -23.16 0.98
N ILE A 265 -1.40 -24.25 0.40
CA ILE A 265 -2.32 -24.25 -0.74
C ILE A 265 -3.72 -23.83 -0.28
N THR A 266 -4.22 -24.47 0.78
CA THR A 266 -4.97 -23.88 1.90
C THR A 266 -5.26 -22.38 1.84
N GLU A 267 -4.28 -21.65 2.36
CA GLU A 267 -4.23 -20.21 2.52
C GLU A 267 -4.27 -19.47 1.17
N CYS A 268 -3.61 -19.99 0.14
CA CYS A 268 -3.69 -19.41 -1.21
C CYS A 268 -5.13 -19.38 -1.71
N LEU A 269 -5.88 -20.48 -1.57
CA LEU A 269 -7.27 -20.57 -1.98
C LEU A 269 -8.17 -19.67 -1.13
N ARG A 270 -7.94 -19.62 0.19
CA ARG A 270 -8.70 -18.74 1.10
C ARG A 270 -8.68 -17.28 0.66
N ARG A 271 -7.54 -16.80 0.15
CA ARG A 271 -7.38 -15.43 -0.36
C ARG A 271 -8.21 -15.13 -1.62
N PHE A 272 -8.70 -16.13 -2.33
CA PHE A 272 -9.52 -15.99 -3.54
C PHE A 272 -10.96 -16.49 -3.37
N GLU A 273 -11.42 -16.85 -2.15
CA GLU A 273 -12.81 -17.30 -1.90
C GLU A 273 -13.88 -16.26 -2.28
N GLY A 274 -13.56 -14.96 -2.17
CA GLY A 274 -14.42 -13.86 -2.59
C GLY A 274 -14.20 -13.41 -4.03
N GLY A 275 -13.58 -14.25 -4.87
CA GLY A 275 -13.16 -13.90 -6.22
C GLY A 275 -12.02 -12.87 -6.24
N ARG A 276 -11.80 -12.26 -7.42
CA ARG A 276 -10.77 -11.22 -7.60
C ARG A 276 -11.04 -9.97 -6.75
N ALA A 277 -12.29 -9.51 -6.72
CA ALA A 277 -12.69 -8.37 -5.89
C ALA A 277 -12.44 -8.65 -4.41
N GLY A 278 -12.79 -9.86 -3.92
CA GLY A 278 -12.52 -10.27 -2.56
C GLY A 278 -11.02 -10.27 -2.22
N HIS A 279 -10.19 -10.78 -3.13
CA HIS A 279 -8.74 -10.73 -2.99
C HIS A 279 -8.21 -9.28 -2.88
N ALA A 280 -8.68 -8.39 -3.76
CA ALA A 280 -8.29 -6.98 -3.72
C ALA A 280 -8.65 -6.30 -2.38
N HIS A 281 -9.84 -6.56 -1.85
CA HIS A 281 -10.22 -6.05 -0.52
C HIS A 281 -9.34 -6.60 0.60
N LEU A 282 -8.90 -7.87 0.53
CA LEU A 282 -7.99 -8.47 1.52
C LEU A 282 -6.62 -7.80 1.48
N VAL A 283 -6.03 -7.63 0.29
CA VAL A 283 -4.73 -6.97 0.12
C VAL A 283 -4.78 -5.53 0.66
N ILE A 284 -5.83 -4.77 0.33
CA ILE A 284 -5.99 -3.40 0.81
C ILE A 284 -6.20 -3.37 2.33
N ALA A 285 -6.95 -4.32 2.89
CA ALA A 285 -7.13 -4.44 4.34
C ALA A 285 -5.78 -4.64 5.05
N GLU A 286 -4.92 -5.51 4.54
CA GLU A 286 -3.59 -5.78 5.09
C GLU A 286 -2.68 -4.55 5.04
N LEU A 287 -2.71 -3.79 3.93
CA LEU A 287 -1.97 -2.53 3.81
C LEU A 287 -2.47 -1.46 4.80
N ILE A 288 -3.80 -1.34 4.97
CA ILE A 288 -4.40 -0.40 5.93
C ILE A 288 -4.04 -0.81 7.37
N ASP A 289 -4.13 -2.09 7.71
CA ASP A 289 -3.81 -2.58 9.05
C ASP A 289 -2.34 -2.36 9.39
N ARG A 290 -1.44 -2.61 8.44
CA ARG A 290 -0.01 -2.33 8.57
C ARG A 290 0.25 -0.85 8.83
N TRP A 291 -0.36 0.02 8.04
CA TRP A 291 -0.23 1.47 8.22
C TRP A 291 -0.80 1.95 9.56
N LEU A 292 -1.99 1.46 9.96
CA LEU A 292 -2.62 1.78 11.23
C LEU A 292 -1.80 1.31 12.43
N ALA A 293 -1.21 0.11 12.37
CA ALA A 293 -0.34 -0.40 13.44
C ALA A 293 0.87 0.52 13.68
N ILE A 294 1.45 1.04 12.59
CA ILE A 294 2.52 2.04 12.68
C ILE A 294 1.96 3.34 13.26
N GLN A 295 0.86 3.90 12.75
CA GLN A 295 0.37 5.20 13.25
C GLN A 295 -0.09 5.17 14.71
N ASP A 296 -0.71 4.08 15.15
CA ASP A 296 -1.17 3.93 16.53
C ASP A 296 0.01 3.91 17.52
N ALA A 297 1.15 3.37 17.13
CA ALA A 297 2.37 3.41 17.95
C ALA A 297 2.89 4.84 18.19
N PHE A 298 2.54 5.79 17.32
CA PHE A 298 2.93 7.21 17.40
C PHE A 298 1.77 8.12 17.81
N ALA A 299 0.60 7.57 18.13
CA ALA A 299 -0.60 8.35 18.45
C ALA A 299 -0.45 9.18 19.75
N SER A 300 0.41 8.75 20.68
CA SER A 300 0.68 9.42 21.95
C SER A 300 1.63 10.62 21.85
N GLY A 301 2.21 10.88 20.68
CA GLY A 301 3.15 11.99 20.46
C GLY A 301 4.45 11.53 19.77
N PRO A 302 5.42 12.46 19.59
CA PRO A 302 6.73 12.11 19.02
C PRO A 302 7.42 11.06 19.88
N LEU A 303 8.21 10.20 19.23
CA LEU A 303 8.94 9.12 19.91
C LEU A 303 9.98 9.73 20.87
N THR A 304 9.64 9.87 22.14
CA THR A 304 10.60 10.14 23.22
C THR A 304 11.33 8.84 23.57
N ASP A 305 12.45 8.91 24.29
CA ASP A 305 13.16 7.70 24.74
C ASP A 305 12.24 6.75 25.54
N GLU A 306 11.27 7.28 26.29
CA GLU A 306 10.28 6.51 27.02
C GLU A 306 9.21 5.89 26.11
N GLY A 307 8.75 6.63 25.09
CA GLY A 307 7.87 6.12 24.04
C GLY A 307 8.55 5.05 23.18
N ALA A 308 9.85 5.22 22.90
CA ALA A 308 10.67 4.25 22.19
C ALA A 308 10.82 2.95 22.98
N ARG A 309 11.01 3.01 24.30
CA ARG A 309 11.07 1.81 25.17
C ARG A 309 9.73 1.11 25.28
N THR A 310 8.62 1.86 25.32
CA THR A 310 7.27 1.30 25.34
C THR A 310 6.94 0.59 24.03
N THR A 311 7.32 1.20 22.90
CA THR A 311 7.18 0.57 21.58
C THR A 311 8.12 -0.63 21.42
N LEU A 312 9.37 -0.57 21.90
CA LEU A 312 10.29 -1.72 21.92
C LEU A 312 9.70 -2.92 22.69
N GLY A 313 9.05 -2.66 23.83
CA GLY A 313 8.39 -3.70 24.63
C GLY A 313 7.19 -4.35 23.94
N ALA A 314 6.56 -3.66 22.98
CA ALA A 314 5.49 -4.21 22.14
C ALA A 314 6.02 -4.89 20.86
N TRP A 315 7.24 -4.55 20.44
CA TRP A 315 7.91 -5.02 19.22
C TRP A 315 9.21 -5.75 19.64
N ASP A 316 9.07 -6.77 20.48
CA ASP A 316 10.11 -7.76 20.85
C ASP A 316 11.56 -7.23 20.93
N ASP A 317 11.88 -6.23 21.76
CA ASP A 317 13.26 -5.71 22.00
C ASP A 317 14.12 -5.50 20.73
N CYS A 318 13.50 -5.38 19.54
CA CYS A 318 14.17 -5.42 18.26
C CYS A 318 14.34 -3.99 17.76
N ILE A 319 15.57 -3.47 17.88
CA ILE A 319 15.90 -2.09 17.46
C ILE A 319 15.59 -1.89 15.97
N ALA A 320 15.78 -2.91 15.14
CA ALA A 320 15.52 -2.83 13.70
C ALA A 320 14.05 -2.51 13.39
N ASP A 321 13.13 -3.08 14.17
CA ASP A 321 11.70 -2.89 13.99
C ASP A 321 11.26 -1.49 14.41
N VAL A 322 11.83 -0.95 15.49
CA VAL A 322 11.58 0.44 15.92
C VAL A 322 12.14 1.45 14.93
N VAL A 323 13.34 1.21 14.39
CA VAL A 323 13.89 2.04 13.31
C VAL A 323 13.01 1.95 12.06
N GLY A 324 12.50 0.76 11.73
CA GLY A 324 11.54 0.54 10.64
C GLY A 324 10.25 1.33 10.83
N ALA A 325 9.65 1.28 12.03
CA ALA A 325 8.44 2.00 12.38
C ALA A 325 8.65 3.52 12.35
N ALA A 326 9.78 4.01 12.87
CA ALA A 326 10.14 5.43 12.81
C ALA A 326 10.31 5.93 11.37
N ARG A 327 10.98 5.14 10.51
CA ARG A 327 11.10 5.43 9.07
C ARG A 327 9.72 5.48 8.41
N ALA A 328 8.87 4.49 8.68
CA ALA A 328 7.54 4.41 8.10
C ALA A 328 6.65 5.59 8.53
N HIS A 329 6.68 5.97 9.81
CA HIS A 329 5.96 7.13 10.32
C HIS A 329 6.46 8.45 9.69
N ALA A 330 7.77 8.63 9.55
CA ALA A 330 8.36 9.82 8.91
C ALA A 330 7.97 9.96 7.43
N ALA A 331 7.71 8.85 6.74
CA ALA A 331 7.29 8.80 5.34
C ALA A 331 5.77 8.62 5.14
N SER A 332 4.98 8.78 6.21
CA SER A 332 3.55 8.41 6.25
C SER A 332 2.66 9.18 5.27
N GLU A 333 3.04 10.39 4.84
CA GLU A 333 2.31 11.17 3.83
C GLU A 333 2.19 10.41 2.50
N ARG A 334 3.30 9.85 2.00
CA ARG A 334 3.33 9.07 0.76
C ARG A 334 2.42 7.85 0.85
N ALA A 335 2.50 7.11 1.95
CA ALA A 335 1.62 5.97 2.22
C ALA A 335 0.15 6.37 2.26
N SER A 336 -0.17 7.50 2.90
CA SER A 336 -1.56 7.98 2.99
C SER A 336 -2.14 8.38 1.63
N ALA A 337 -1.32 8.91 0.72
CA ALA A 337 -1.74 9.23 -0.65
C ALA A 337 -2.04 7.97 -1.48
N MET A 338 -1.20 6.94 -1.37
CA MET A 338 -1.44 5.64 -2.03
C MET A 338 -2.72 4.98 -1.48
N LEU A 339 -2.87 4.92 -0.15
CA LEU A 339 -4.08 4.37 0.48
C LEU A 339 -5.34 5.14 0.09
N HIS A 340 -5.26 6.46 -0.08
CA HIS A 340 -6.39 7.26 -0.55
C HIS A 340 -6.84 6.84 -1.96
N ALA A 341 -5.90 6.60 -2.89
CA ALA A 341 -6.21 6.12 -4.24
C ALA A 341 -6.84 4.72 -4.22
N LEU A 342 -6.33 3.81 -3.38
CA LEU A 342 -6.87 2.45 -3.21
C LEU A 342 -8.27 2.45 -2.59
N LEU A 343 -8.52 3.30 -1.58
CA LEU A 343 -9.84 3.44 -0.97
C LEU A 343 -10.87 4.00 -1.96
N SER A 344 -10.48 4.96 -2.78
CA SER A 344 -11.36 5.61 -3.75
C SER A 344 -11.83 4.65 -4.86
N SER A 345 -10.97 3.71 -5.26
CA SER A 345 -11.23 2.77 -6.35
C SER A 345 -11.95 1.50 -5.89
N VAL A 346 -11.46 0.84 -4.83
CA VAL A 346 -11.94 -0.50 -4.43
C VAL A 346 -12.90 -0.46 -3.25
N VAL A 347 -12.69 0.42 -2.27
CA VAL A 347 -13.48 0.43 -1.03
C VAL A 347 -14.72 1.32 -1.12
N LEU A 348 -14.67 2.40 -1.90
CA LEU A 348 -15.82 3.28 -2.12
C LEU A 348 -17.06 2.56 -2.70
N PRO A 349 -16.93 1.59 -3.65
CA PRO A 349 -18.07 0.83 -4.16
C PRO A 349 -18.68 -0.16 -3.15
N ASP A 350 -17.85 -0.87 -2.37
CA ASP A 350 -18.29 -1.82 -1.33
C ASP A 350 -17.55 -1.56 0.02
N PRO A 351 -18.11 -0.70 0.89
CA PRO A 351 -17.48 -0.35 2.16
C PRO A 351 -17.67 -1.40 3.26
N SER A 352 -18.54 -2.40 3.06
CA SER A 352 -19.01 -3.30 4.12
C SER A 352 -17.88 -4.07 4.82
N ARG A 353 -16.84 -4.45 4.07
CA ARG A 353 -15.69 -5.24 4.55
C ARG A 353 -14.67 -4.42 5.35
N HIS A 354 -14.76 -3.09 5.29
CA HIS A 354 -13.74 -2.17 5.80
C HIS A 354 -14.23 -1.27 6.93
N LEU A 355 -15.47 -1.43 7.42
CA LEU A 355 -16.09 -0.52 8.38
C LEU A 355 -15.24 -0.21 9.62
N GLY A 356 -14.68 -1.23 10.29
CA GLY A 356 -13.84 -1.03 11.47
C GLY A 356 -12.53 -0.28 11.17
N ARG A 357 -11.95 -0.52 9.99
CA ARG A 357 -10.73 0.16 9.52
C ARG A 357 -11.03 1.60 9.14
N LEU A 358 -12.13 1.85 8.43
CA LEU A 358 -12.59 3.17 8.04
C LEU A 358 -12.92 4.04 9.26
N GLN A 359 -13.53 3.46 10.30
CA GLN A 359 -13.77 4.17 11.57
C GLN A 359 -12.45 4.63 12.21
N ARG A 360 -11.44 3.75 12.27
CA ARG A 360 -10.10 4.10 12.78
C ARG A 360 -9.43 5.18 11.91
N LEU A 361 -9.47 5.03 10.58
CA LEU A 361 -8.92 6.01 9.63
C LEU A 361 -9.61 7.38 9.75
N SER A 362 -10.92 7.42 9.95
CA SER A 362 -11.68 8.66 10.15
C SER A 362 -11.24 9.45 11.39
N GLY A 363 -10.69 8.74 12.39
CA GLY A 363 -10.20 9.27 13.65
C GLY A 363 -8.77 9.83 13.58
N ALA A 364 -8.07 9.67 12.46
CA ALA A 364 -6.73 10.21 12.28
C ALA A 364 -6.75 11.75 12.37
N ARG A 365 -6.08 12.31 13.37
CA ARG A 365 -6.10 13.74 13.70
C ARG A 365 -4.97 14.55 13.07
N ALA A 366 -3.94 13.88 12.56
CA ALA A 366 -2.78 14.55 11.98
C ALA A 366 -3.14 15.25 10.67
N THR A 367 -2.70 16.50 10.49
CA THR A 367 -2.96 17.31 9.28
C THR A 367 -2.45 16.64 8.01
N GLN A 368 -1.31 15.94 8.11
CA GLN A 368 -0.69 15.13 7.06
C GLN A 368 -1.57 13.99 6.52
N HIS A 369 -2.64 13.58 7.22
CA HIS A 369 -3.54 12.49 6.80
C HIS A 369 -4.98 12.97 6.61
N ALA A 370 -5.20 14.29 6.57
CA ALA A 370 -6.55 14.87 6.52
C ALA A 370 -7.36 14.41 5.31
N ALA A 371 -6.72 14.26 4.14
CA ALA A 371 -7.38 13.77 2.92
C ALA A 371 -7.82 12.30 3.04
N LEU A 372 -6.99 11.44 3.63
CA LEU A 372 -7.35 10.04 3.87
C LEU A 372 -8.50 9.92 4.89
N ALA A 373 -8.43 10.71 5.96
CA ALA A 373 -9.46 10.74 6.99
C ALA A 373 -10.80 11.29 6.47
N SER A 374 -10.78 12.34 5.63
CA SER A 374 -12.00 12.89 5.03
C SER A 374 -12.63 11.89 4.05
N LEU A 375 -11.84 11.23 3.20
CA LEU A 375 -12.33 10.18 2.33
C LEU A 375 -12.97 9.03 3.13
N ALA A 376 -12.33 8.58 4.21
CA ALA A 376 -12.89 7.53 5.07
C ALA A 376 -14.25 7.94 5.66
N ARG A 377 -14.42 9.21 6.08
CA ARG A 377 -15.72 9.74 6.54
C ARG A 377 -16.76 9.73 5.42
N THR A 378 -16.39 10.22 4.24
CA THR A 378 -17.30 10.22 3.07
C THR A 378 -17.74 8.81 2.68
N ILE A 379 -16.84 7.81 2.76
CA ILE A 379 -17.17 6.40 2.50
C ILE A 379 -18.16 5.90 3.56
N LEU A 380 -17.91 6.17 4.86
CA LEU A 380 -18.81 5.77 5.94
C LEU A 380 -20.19 6.41 5.84
N GLU A 381 -20.27 7.70 5.52
CA GLU A 381 -21.52 8.43 5.29
C GLU A 381 -22.32 7.84 4.13
N ARG A 382 -21.66 7.57 3.00
CA ARG A 382 -22.28 6.92 1.84
C ARG A 382 -22.78 5.51 2.16
N GLY A 383 -21.98 4.73 2.89
CA GLY A 383 -22.37 3.39 3.35
C GLY A 383 -23.59 3.43 4.28
N ALA A 384 -23.59 4.35 5.25
CA ALA A 384 -24.71 4.54 6.17
C ALA A 384 -25.99 4.98 5.43
N LEU A 385 -25.88 5.90 4.47
CA LEU A 385 -27.00 6.31 3.62
C LEU A 385 -27.52 5.16 2.74
N ALA A 386 -26.64 4.32 2.19
CA ALA A 386 -27.03 3.15 1.42
C ALA A 386 -27.79 2.11 2.28
N GLU A 387 -27.33 1.87 3.51
CA GLU A 387 -28.04 1.03 4.48
C GLU A 387 -29.39 1.62 4.87
N LEU A 388 -29.46 2.92 5.16
CA LEU A 388 -30.73 3.61 5.44
C LEU A 388 -31.70 3.49 4.27
N ARG A 389 -31.22 3.61 3.02
CA ARG A 389 -32.03 3.37 1.81
C ARG A 389 -32.56 1.93 1.77
N SER A 390 -31.73 0.94 2.07
CA SER A 390 -32.12 -0.48 2.11
C SER A 390 -33.22 -0.73 3.15
N VAL A 391 -33.09 -0.11 4.32
CA VAL A 391 -34.04 -0.22 5.42
C VAL A 391 -35.35 0.49 5.10
N CYS A 392 -35.30 1.68 4.52
CA CYS A 392 -36.49 2.40 4.05
C CYS A 392 -37.22 1.61 2.96
N ALA A 393 -36.49 1.06 1.98
CA ALA A 393 -37.05 0.23 0.92
C ALA A 393 -37.76 -1.00 1.49
N ARG A 394 -37.14 -1.71 2.45
CA ARG A 394 -37.75 -2.87 3.13
C ARG A 394 -38.99 -2.47 3.92
N ALA A 395 -38.89 -1.48 4.80
CA ALA A 395 -40.01 -1.01 5.62
C ALA A 395 -41.20 -0.53 4.77
N LEU A 396 -40.96 0.09 3.61
CA LEU A 396 -42.01 0.54 2.70
C LEU A 396 -42.53 -0.55 1.74
N SER A 397 -41.75 -1.61 1.53
CA SER A 397 -42.13 -2.78 0.71
C SER A 397 -42.92 -3.81 1.51
N ASP A 398 -42.56 -4.06 2.78
CA ASP A 398 -43.29 -4.94 3.71
C ASP A 398 -44.74 -4.48 3.95
N LEU A 399 -45.03 -3.20 3.65
CA LEU A 399 -46.39 -2.66 3.53
C LEU A 399 -47.25 -3.34 2.45
N GLN A 400 -46.72 -4.23 1.59
CA GLN A 400 -47.50 -5.07 0.67
C GLN A 400 -47.72 -6.50 1.18
N LEU A 401 -46.87 -7.03 2.06
CA LEU A 401 -46.96 -8.42 2.55
C LEU A 401 -48.11 -8.64 3.56
N VAL A 402 -48.71 -7.58 4.10
CA VAL A 402 -49.87 -7.66 5.00
C VAL A 402 -51.21 -7.78 4.24
N LYS A 403 -51.21 -7.92 2.91
CA LYS A 403 -52.43 -8.17 2.12
C LYS A 403 -52.59 -9.62 1.68
N VAL A 404 -52.45 -10.62 2.55
CA VAL A 404 -53.14 -11.92 2.44
C VAL A 404 -53.23 -12.51 3.85
N SER A 405 -54.43 -12.96 4.26
CA SER A 405 -54.75 -13.67 5.50
C SER A 405 -54.99 -12.82 6.75
N THR A 406 -56.21 -12.29 6.92
CA THR A 406 -57.27 -13.00 7.67
C THR A 406 -58.48 -12.07 7.86
N SER A 407 -59.66 -12.62 7.57
CA SER A 407 -60.92 -12.13 8.10
C SER A 407 -60.90 -12.32 9.63
N GLY A 408 -61.00 -11.25 10.40
CA GLY A 408 -61.10 -11.33 11.85
C GLY A 408 -61.10 -9.94 12.46
N ALA A 409 -62.23 -9.55 13.04
CA ALA A 409 -62.41 -8.27 13.69
C ALA A 409 -61.39 -8.07 14.83
N LEU A 410 -60.51 -7.08 14.70
CA LEU A 410 -59.75 -6.54 15.83
C LEU A 410 -60.62 -5.52 16.54
N SER A 411 -60.84 -5.75 17.84
CA SER A 411 -61.74 -4.97 18.66
C SER A 411 -61.19 -3.57 18.91
N SER A 412 -62.10 -2.62 18.92
CA SER A 412 -61.93 -1.16 19.07
C SER A 412 -61.23 -0.69 20.36
N ARG A 413 -60.75 -1.59 21.22
CA ARG A 413 -60.16 -1.25 22.53
C ARG A 413 -58.65 -1.05 22.51
N GLN A 414 -57.90 -1.84 21.74
CA GLN A 414 -56.43 -1.75 21.71
C GLN A 414 -55.93 -0.50 20.95
N SER A 415 -56.69 -0.02 19.98
CA SER A 415 -56.41 1.24 19.28
C SER A 415 -56.74 2.48 20.12
N GLN A 416 -57.66 2.35 21.10
CA GLN A 416 -58.04 3.45 22.00
C GLN A 416 -57.03 3.66 23.13
N GLU A 417 -56.33 2.61 23.59
CA GLU A 417 -55.27 2.72 24.60
C GLU A 417 -53.99 3.39 24.04
N ALA A 418 -53.66 3.16 22.77
CA ALA A 418 -52.57 3.88 22.09
C ALA A 418 -52.88 5.38 21.91
N LEU A 419 -54.16 5.74 21.74
CA LEU A 419 -54.63 7.12 21.66
C LEU A 419 -54.63 7.83 23.03
N ALA A 420 -54.83 7.10 24.12
CA ALA A 420 -54.81 7.65 25.48
C ALA A 420 -53.39 8.01 25.96
N LEU A 421 -52.34 7.34 25.44
CA LEU A 421 -50.95 7.71 25.70
C LEU A 421 -50.51 8.97 24.96
N LEU A 422 -51.16 9.31 23.84
CA LEU A 422 -50.96 10.58 23.12
C LEU A 422 -51.68 11.77 23.79
N ALA A 423 -52.60 11.52 24.74
CA ALA A 423 -53.30 12.56 25.49
C ALA A 423 -52.45 13.24 26.58
N GLN A 424 -51.18 12.83 26.75
CA GLN A 424 -50.22 13.53 27.61
C GLN A 424 -49.46 14.69 26.90
N GLY A 425 -49.93 15.07 25.69
CA GLY A 425 -50.07 16.46 25.24
C GLY A 425 -48.85 17.12 24.57
N ALA A 426 -48.95 17.85 23.47
CA ALA A 426 -50.03 18.11 22.52
C ALA A 426 -49.43 18.73 21.23
N THR A 427 -50.09 18.50 20.10
CA THR A 427 -49.85 19.04 18.73
C THR A 427 -50.23 20.53 18.57
N PRO A 428 -49.93 21.19 17.43
CA PRO A 428 -51.07 21.64 16.63
C PRO A 428 -50.95 21.51 15.10
N ALA A 429 -52.11 21.22 14.51
CA ALA A 429 -52.66 21.73 13.25
C ALA A 429 -51.83 21.59 11.95
N GLY A 430 -52.15 20.56 11.16
CA GLY A 430 -51.68 20.39 9.78
C GLY A 430 -52.04 19.03 9.16
N ALA A 431 -52.48 18.06 9.97
CA ALA A 431 -52.83 16.72 9.53
C ALA A 431 -54.23 16.64 8.89
N GLN A 432 -54.39 17.18 7.68
CA GLN A 432 -55.50 16.83 6.78
C GLN A 432 -54.93 16.30 5.47
N MET A 433 -54.21 15.17 5.49
CA MET A 433 -53.94 14.42 4.24
C MET A 433 -53.44 12.97 4.40
N LEU A 434 -53.80 12.28 5.48
CA LEU A 434 -53.47 10.85 5.62
C LEU A 434 -54.75 10.08 5.92
N ASP A 435 -55.27 9.35 4.91
CA ASP A 435 -56.31 8.35 5.11
C ASP A 435 -55.85 7.37 6.21
N ALA A 436 -56.65 7.28 7.28
CA ALA A 436 -56.35 6.46 8.47
C ALA A 436 -56.20 4.94 8.17
N ARG A 437 -56.46 4.50 6.94
CA ARG A 437 -56.27 3.11 6.47
C ARG A 437 -54.84 2.80 6.00
N ASP A 438 -54.00 3.83 5.79
CA ASP A 438 -52.64 3.68 5.24
C ASP A 438 -51.52 3.75 6.30
N ILE A 439 -51.85 4.09 7.55
CA ILE A 439 -50.85 4.28 8.61
C ILE A 439 -50.55 2.92 9.25
N ASN A 440 -49.48 2.29 8.79
CA ASN A 440 -48.99 1.01 9.27
C ASN A 440 -47.74 1.20 10.16
N THR A 441 -47.47 0.24 11.04
CA THR A 441 -46.39 0.28 12.05
C THR A 441 -45.01 0.60 11.46
N GLY A 442 -44.72 0.16 10.23
CA GLY A 442 -43.46 0.45 9.54
C GLY A 442 -43.27 1.92 9.13
N LEU A 443 -44.34 2.62 8.72
CA LEU A 443 -44.28 4.05 8.38
C LEU A 443 -44.12 4.90 9.64
N LEU A 444 -44.85 4.57 10.71
CA LEU A 444 -44.70 5.20 12.02
C LEU A 444 -43.29 4.98 12.59
N GLY A 445 -42.73 3.78 12.42
CA GLY A 445 -41.35 3.48 12.81
C GLY A 445 -40.31 4.25 12.03
N LEU A 446 -40.56 4.57 10.74
CA LEU A 446 -39.69 5.45 9.95
C LEU A 446 -39.83 6.92 10.34
N LEU A 447 -41.03 7.38 10.73
CA LEU A 447 -41.26 8.77 11.16
C LEU A 447 -40.68 9.04 12.56
N ALA A 448 -40.73 8.06 13.47
CA ALA A 448 -40.19 8.18 14.83
C ALA A 448 -38.67 7.97 14.93
N ARG A 449 -37.99 7.65 13.83
CA ARG A 449 -36.57 7.27 13.84
C ARG A 449 -35.66 8.50 13.92
N ASP A 450 -34.69 8.48 14.83
CA ASP A 450 -33.65 9.52 14.96
C ASP A 450 -32.49 9.28 13.98
N ALA A 451 -32.78 9.38 12.68
CA ALA A 451 -31.83 9.24 11.57
C ALA A 451 -32.31 10.08 10.38
N PRO A 452 -31.44 10.58 9.49
CA PRO A 452 -31.82 11.43 8.36
C PRO A 452 -32.53 10.63 7.24
N VAL A 453 -33.72 10.12 7.53
CA VAL A 453 -34.53 9.31 6.60
C VAL A 453 -34.92 10.13 5.37
N GLU A 454 -35.08 11.43 5.52
CA GLU A 454 -35.33 12.41 4.46
C GLU A 454 -34.23 12.45 3.38
N GLU A 455 -32.98 12.10 3.70
CA GLU A 455 -31.89 12.00 2.72
C GLU A 455 -31.89 10.65 1.97
N ALA A 456 -32.48 9.62 2.57
CA ALA A 456 -32.56 8.27 2.01
C ALA A 456 -33.78 8.08 1.09
N LEU A 457 -34.93 8.67 1.42
CA LEU A 457 -36.19 8.51 0.70
C LEU A 457 -36.18 8.95 -0.77
N PRO A 458 -35.46 10.01 -1.19
CA PRO A 458 -35.46 10.46 -2.59
C PRO A 458 -34.99 9.41 -3.60
N ALA A 459 -34.10 8.49 -3.18
CA ALA A 459 -33.64 7.39 -4.03
C ALA A 459 -34.80 6.44 -4.45
N LEU A 460 -35.89 6.40 -3.68
CA LEU A 460 -37.04 5.56 -3.94
C LEU A 460 -38.12 6.25 -4.80
N PHE A 461 -37.96 7.54 -5.12
CA PHE A 461 -38.93 8.28 -5.92
C PHE A 461 -38.97 7.82 -7.38
N CYS A 462 -37.87 7.25 -7.88
CA CYS A 462 -37.77 6.71 -9.23
C CYS A 462 -37.94 5.18 -9.28
N HIS A 463 -38.34 4.54 -8.18
CA HIS A 463 -38.44 3.08 -8.11
C HIS A 463 -39.50 2.53 -9.08
N ALA A 464 -39.29 1.33 -9.65
CA ALA A 464 -40.17 0.73 -10.66
C ALA A 464 -41.62 0.53 -10.16
N SER A 465 -41.80 0.16 -8.89
CA SER A 465 -43.12 -0.03 -8.26
C SER A 465 -43.82 1.31 -7.96
N PRO A 466 -44.98 1.62 -8.58
CA PRO A 466 -45.74 2.85 -8.32
C PRO A 466 -46.24 2.96 -6.88
N ALA A 467 -46.55 1.82 -6.24
CA ALA A 467 -46.99 1.78 -4.85
C ALA A 467 -45.86 2.19 -3.88
N LEU A 468 -44.62 1.75 -4.15
CA LEU A 468 -43.47 2.11 -3.33
C LEU A 468 -43.14 3.61 -3.48
N ARG A 469 -43.20 4.15 -4.71
CA ARG A 469 -43.01 5.58 -4.97
C ARG A 469 -43.99 6.44 -4.19
N ALA A 470 -45.29 6.13 -4.26
CA ALA A 470 -46.32 6.89 -3.57
C ALA A 470 -46.11 6.89 -2.05
N ARG A 471 -45.71 5.75 -1.48
CA ARG A 471 -45.42 5.60 -0.04
C ARG A 471 -44.16 6.36 0.37
N ALA A 472 -43.10 6.31 -0.43
CA ALA A 472 -41.86 7.05 -0.17
C ALA A 472 -42.11 8.57 -0.20
N ILE A 473 -42.89 9.07 -1.15
CA ILE A 473 -43.27 10.50 -1.23
C ILE A 473 -44.12 10.90 -0.02
N LYS A 474 -45.13 10.10 0.36
CA LYS A 474 -45.94 10.34 1.56
C LYS A 474 -45.07 10.39 2.83
N ALA A 475 -44.15 9.44 3.01
CA ALA A 475 -43.24 9.40 4.15
C ALA A 475 -42.30 10.60 4.18
N TYR A 476 -41.81 11.06 3.02
CA TYR A 476 -40.95 12.23 2.91
C TYR A 476 -41.69 13.51 3.31
N VAL A 477 -42.88 13.73 2.75
CA VAL A 477 -43.71 14.89 3.08
C VAL A 477 -44.08 14.90 4.57
N ALA A 478 -44.48 13.75 5.11
CA ALA A 478 -44.84 13.63 6.53
C ALA A 478 -43.67 13.85 7.49
N ARG A 479 -42.42 13.65 7.06
CA ARG A 479 -41.23 13.84 7.89
C ARG A 479 -40.63 15.25 7.78
N VAL A 480 -40.76 15.88 6.61
CA VAL A 480 -40.27 17.25 6.38
C VAL A 480 -41.26 18.31 6.89
N TYR A 481 -42.56 18.03 6.82
CA TYR A 481 -43.63 18.99 7.15
C TYR A 481 -44.51 18.57 8.32
N GLY A 482 -44.32 17.38 8.90
CA GLY A 482 -45.00 16.92 10.11
C GLY A 482 -44.09 17.06 11.31
#